data_AF-A0A916Z7T6-F1
#
_entry.id   AF-A0A916Z7T6-F1
#
_cell.length_a   1.000
_cell.length_b   1.000
_cell.length_c   1.000
_cell.angle_alpha   90.00
_cell.angle_beta   90.00
_cell.angle_gamma   90.00
#
_symmetry.space_group_name_H-M   'P 1'
#
loop_
_entity.id
_entity.type
_entity.pdbx_description
1 polymer ?
#
loop_
_entity_poly.entity_id
_entity_poly.type
_entity_poly.pdbx_seq_one_letter_code
_entity_poly.pdbx_strand_id
1 'polypeptide(L)' 'MKISQLLKATGASARSIRYYEKKNLLAARRLDNDYREFDEADI' A
#
# COMPACT_ATOMS: atom_id res chain seq x y z
N MET A 1 -3.47 5.51 -4.74
CA MET A 1 -3.07 6.09 -3.42
C MET A 1 -1.62 5.76 -3.08
N LYS A 2 -0.81 6.75 -2.67
CA LYS A 2 0.58 6.49 -2.21
C LYS A 2 0.59 5.78 -0.85
N ILE A 3 1.68 5.09 -0.52
CA ILE A 3 1.85 4.43 0.79
C ILE A 3 1.55 5.41 1.95
N SER A 4 2.01 6.66 1.87
CA SER A 4 1.79 7.68 2.89
C SER A 4 0.31 8.02 3.12
N GLN A 5 -0.52 7.95 2.07
CA GLN A 5 -1.96 8.16 2.19
C GLN A 5 -2.64 6.93 2.77
N LEU A 6 -2.22 5.73 2.34
CA LEU A 6 -2.71 4.47 2.90
C LEU A 6 -2.46 4.38 4.42
N LEU A 7 -1.28 4.81 4.88
CA LEU A 7 -0.96 4.88 6.31
C LEU A 7 -1.92 5.80 7.08
N LYS A 8 -2.28 6.95 6.49
CA LYS A 8 -3.22 7.89 7.10
C LYS A 8 -4.66 7.37 7.11
N ALA A 9 -5.08 6.70 6.04
CA ALA A 9 -6.44 6.21 5.89
C ALA A 9 -6.71 4.98 6.77
N THR A 10 -5.80 4.02 6.79
CA THR A 10 -5.95 2.75 7.53
C THR A 10 -5.47 2.83 8.99
N GLY A 11 -4.65 3.83 9.32
CA GLY A 11 -3.91 3.88 10.59
C GLY A 11 -2.86 2.77 10.74
N ALA A 12 -2.64 1.95 9.70
CA ALA A 12 -1.66 0.88 9.72
C ALA A 12 -0.23 1.46 9.64
N SER A 13 0.74 0.70 10.17
CA SER A 13 2.16 1.08 10.06
C SER A 13 2.74 0.71 8.69
N ALA A 14 3.78 1.42 8.26
CA ALA A 14 4.51 1.08 7.01
C ALA A 14 5.14 -0.32 7.05
N ARG A 15 5.35 -0.87 8.25
CA ARG A 15 5.78 -2.25 8.44
C ARG A 15 4.65 -3.23 8.14
N SER A 16 3.43 -2.94 8.62
CA SER A 16 2.24 -3.75 8.37
C SER A 16 1.89 -3.78 6.89
N ILE A 17 1.92 -2.63 6.22
CA ILE A 17 1.69 -2.54 4.77
C ILE A 17 2.65 -3.44 3.97
N ARG A 18 3.97 -3.35 4.26
CA ARG A 18 4.98 -4.21 3.63
C ARG A 18 4.78 -5.69 3.95
N TYR A 19 4.31 -6.00 5.16
CA TYR A 19 3.99 -7.37 5.56
C TYR A 19 2.78 -7.92 4.78
N TYR A 20 1.73 -7.13 4.63
CA TYR A 20 0.53 -7.50 3.87
C TYR A 20 0.82 -7.63 2.38
N GLU A 21 1.60 -6.71 1.81
CA GLU A 21 2.11 -6.81 0.44
C GLU A 21 2.90 -8.11 0.25
N LYS A 22 3.85 -8.41 1.14
CA LYS A 22 4.62 -9.67 1.07
C LYS A 22 3.74 -10.92 1.20
N LYS A 23 2.63 -10.82 1.92
CA LYS A 23 1.64 -11.89 2.08
C LYS A 23 0.61 -11.97 0.95
N ASN A 24 0.72 -11.13 -0.09
CA ASN A 24 -0.27 -10.99 -1.15
C ASN A 24 -1.69 -10.64 -0.62
N LEU A 25 -1.77 -10.02 0.56
CA LEU A 25 -3.02 -9.53 1.13
C LEU A 25 -3.33 -8.10 0.67
N LEU A 26 -2.33 -7.41 0.13
CA LEU A 26 -2.44 -6.01 -0.31
C LEU A 26 -1.73 -5.90 -1.67
N ALA A 27 -2.46 -5.47 -2.70
CA ALA A 27 -1.94 -5.40 -4.05
C ALA A 27 -1.35 -4.02 -4.34
N ALA A 28 -0.02 -3.91 -4.35
CA ALA A 28 0.64 -2.68 -4.81
C ALA A 28 0.73 -2.68 -6.34
N ARG A 29 0.15 -1.68 -7.01
CA ARG A 29 0.44 -1.40 -8.42
C ARG A 29 1.77 -0.65 -8.51
N ARG A 30 2.67 -1.18 -9.34
CA ARG A 30 3.86 -0.45 -9.77
C ARG A 30 3.48 0.47 -10.92
N LEU A 31 3.76 1.75 -10.75
CA LEU A 31 3.70 2.74 -11.81
C LEU A 31 5.01 2.73 -12.60
N ASP A 32 4.97 3.25 -13.84
CA ASP A 32 6.12 3.33 -14.74
C ASP A 32 7.27 4.20 -14.21
N ASN A 33 7.03 4.93 -13.13
CA ASN A 33 8.00 5.77 -12.41
C ASN A 33 8.61 5.05 -11.19
N ASP A 34 8.45 3.74 -11.06
CA ASP A 34 8.89 2.88 -9.94
C ASP A 34 8.25 3.23 -8.57
N TYR A 35 7.22 4.07 -8.58
CA TYR A 35 6.40 4.29 -7.38
C TYR A 35 5.39 3.17 -7.19
N ARG A 36 5.04 2.95 -5.92
CA ARG A 36 3.97 2.04 -5.52
C ARG A 36 2.69 2.82 -5.25
N GLU A 37 1.64 2.43 -5.95
CA GLU A 37 0.28 2.85 -5.65
C GLU A 37 -0.55 1.70 -5.10
N PHE A 38 -1.34 2.02 -4.10
CA PHE A 38 -2.38 1.18 -3.51
C PHE A 38 -3.73 1.73 -3.96
N ASP A 39 -4.69 0.87 -4.19
CA ASP A 39 -6.02 1.30 -4.56
C ASP A 39 -6.83 1.70 -3.32
N GLU A 40 -7.89 2.47 -3.50
CA GLU A 40 -8.80 2.79 -2.39
C GLU A 40 -9.59 1.55 -1.94
N ALA A 41 -9.74 0.56 -2.82
CA ALA A 41 -10.30 -0.75 -2.52
C ALA A 41 -9.41 -1.64 -1.61
N ASP A 42 -8.16 -1.23 -1.35
CA ASP A 42 -7.23 -1.95 -0.47
C ASP A 42 -7.34 -1.51 1.01
N ILE A 43 -8.23 -0.54 1.32
CA ILE A 43 -8.51 -0.01 2.67
C ILE A 43 -9.65 -0.80 3.31
#